data_AF-K1TCX6-F1
#
_entry.id   AF-K1TCX6-F1
#
_cell.length_a   1.000
_cell.length_b   1.000
_cell.length_c   1.000
_cell.angle_alpha   90.00
_cell.angle_beta   90.00
_cell.angle_gamma   90.00
#
_symmetry.space_group_name_H-M   'P 1'
#
loop_
_entity.id
_entity.type
_entity.pdbx_description
1 polymer ?
#
loop_
_entity_poly.entity_id
_entity_poly.type
_entity_poly.pdbx_seq_one_letter_code
_entity_poly.pdbx_strand_id
1 'polypeptide(L)'
;RQELTVIDLGEQSFLTKDIDIQIGGWPKARDLSVMCRQFVSMTKAGVSILESLKMLCEQTENKRLQDALKEVRISVEKGETLADSMAEHPKVFPAIMVNMVAAGEASGSLETALDRVAVQLEKSHKTQAMVKKAMIYPIAVCVVAIIVTVVMLVKVIPSYEDMFTQLDTELPWITQFLCEFEPWNY
;
A
#
# COMPACT_ATOMS: atom_id res chain seq x y z
N ARG A 1 29.17 56.74 -27.62
CA ARG A 1 28.23 55.74 -28.19
C ARG A 1 28.08 54.62 -27.15
N GLN A 2 27.05 54.77 -26.31
CA GLN A 2 26.25 53.69 -25.71
C GLN A 2 25.90 52.66 -26.80
N GLU A 3 25.69 51.37 -26.59
CA GLU A 3 25.22 50.54 -25.48
C GLU A 3 25.57 49.11 -25.91
N LEU A 4 26.15 48.29 -25.04
CA LEU A 4 25.99 46.84 -25.14
C LEU A 4 25.76 46.35 -23.72
N THR A 5 24.47 46.41 -23.38
CA THR A 5 23.82 45.90 -22.20
C THR A 5 24.43 44.57 -21.78
N VAL A 6 24.93 44.54 -20.55
CA VAL A 6 25.17 43.29 -19.83
C VAL A 6 23.81 42.63 -19.74
N ILE A 7 23.60 41.59 -20.55
CA ILE A 7 22.44 40.72 -20.38
C ILE A 7 22.77 39.92 -19.12
N ASP A 8 22.28 40.44 -18.01
CA ASP A 8 22.17 39.76 -16.74
C ASP A 8 21.56 38.38 -17.02
N LEU A 9 22.37 37.33 -16.89
CA LEU A 9 21.94 35.93 -16.96
C LEU A 9 21.24 35.54 -15.65
N GLY A 10 20.34 36.40 -15.20
CA GLY A 10 19.53 36.25 -14.02
C GLY A 10 18.25 35.48 -14.30
N GLU A 11 18.27 34.36 -15.02
CA GLU A 11 17.05 33.53 -15.15
C GLU A 11 17.26 32.08 -15.60
N GLN A 12 18.29 31.41 -15.07
CA GLN A 12 18.38 29.93 -15.20
C GLN A 12 18.50 29.19 -13.87
N SER A 13 18.61 29.89 -12.73
CA SER A 13 18.73 29.24 -11.42
C SER A 13 17.39 28.76 -10.81
N PHE A 14 16.24 29.07 -11.43
CA PHE A 14 14.93 28.65 -10.91
C PHE A 14 14.42 27.33 -11.53
N LEU A 15 14.93 26.96 -12.71
CA LEU A 15 14.51 25.76 -13.44
C LEU A 15 15.34 24.51 -13.11
N THR A 16 16.50 24.67 -12.47
CA THR A 16 17.30 23.57 -11.88
C THR A 16 17.14 23.47 -10.38
N LYS A 17 16.10 24.09 -9.82
CA LYS A 17 15.64 23.65 -8.51
C LYS A 17 15.01 22.30 -8.77
N ASP A 18 15.76 21.23 -8.49
CA ASP A 18 15.24 19.88 -8.40
C ASP A 18 13.94 19.96 -7.60
N ILE A 19 12.83 20.00 -8.32
CA ILE A 19 11.51 19.82 -7.76
C ILE A 19 11.46 18.32 -7.49
N ASP A 20 12.15 17.94 -6.42
CA ASP A 20 12.11 16.63 -5.81
C ASP A 20 10.75 16.51 -5.11
N ILE A 21 9.68 16.52 -5.91
CA ILE A 21 8.34 16.04 -5.54
C ILE A 21 8.46 14.51 -5.43
N GLN A 22 9.29 14.07 -4.48
CA GLN A 22 9.18 12.74 -3.91
C GLN A 22 7.98 12.78 -2.99
N ILE A 23 6.79 12.58 -3.58
CA ILE A 23 5.61 12.12 -2.86
C ILE A 23 5.99 10.74 -2.33
N GLY A 24 6.68 10.73 -1.17
CA GLY A 24 7.16 9.52 -0.53
C GLY A 24 5.96 8.65 -0.23
N GLY A 25 5.79 7.55 -0.97
CA GLY A 25 4.76 6.58 -0.69
C GLY A 25 4.91 6.03 0.73
N TRP A 26 3.83 5.48 1.28
CA TRP A 26 3.93 4.74 2.54
C TRP A 26 4.98 3.62 2.41
N PRO A 27 5.84 3.41 3.42
CA PRO A 27 6.88 2.39 3.36
C PRO A 27 6.26 1.02 3.09
N LYS A 28 6.83 0.30 2.12
CA LYS A 28 6.43 -1.09 1.85
C LYS A 28 7.16 -1.97 2.85
N ALA A 29 6.68 -3.19 3.10
CA ALA A 29 7.41 -4.06 4.03
C ALA A 29 8.80 -4.47 3.54
N ARG A 30 9.11 -4.33 2.24
CA ARG A 30 10.50 -4.49 1.77
C ARG A 30 11.41 -3.42 2.36
N ASP A 31 10.95 -2.17 2.43
CA ASP A 31 11.74 -1.05 2.96
C ASP A 31 11.99 -1.27 4.46
N LEU A 32 10.93 -1.66 5.18
CA LEU A 32 11.01 -2.00 6.61
C LEU A 32 11.87 -3.25 6.88
N SER A 33 11.78 -4.29 6.05
CA SER A 33 12.59 -5.51 6.23
C SER A 33 14.07 -5.25 5.99
N VAL A 34 14.42 -4.44 4.97
CA VAL A 34 15.80 -4.00 4.71
C VAL A 34 16.32 -3.17 5.87
N MET A 35 15.54 -2.21 6.35
CA MET A 35 15.88 -1.40 7.51
C MET A 35 16.17 -2.27 8.75
N CYS A 36 15.30 -3.23 9.07
CA CYS A 36 15.53 -4.17 10.18
C CYS A 36 16.84 -4.96 10.02
N ARG A 37 17.15 -5.45 8.80
CA ARG A 37 18.39 -6.21 8.54
C ARG A 37 19.64 -5.35 8.65
N GLN A 38 19.57 -4.10 8.21
CA GLN A 38 20.64 -3.12 8.39
C GLN A 38 20.85 -2.83 9.87
N PHE A 39 19.76 -2.60 10.62
CA PHE A 39 19.78 -2.42 12.07
C PHE A 39 20.47 -3.59 12.78
N VAL A 40 20.05 -4.83 12.49
CA VAL A 40 20.65 -6.05 13.06
C VAL A 40 22.12 -6.16 12.73
N SER A 41 22.54 -5.82 11.51
CA SER A 41 23.94 -5.86 11.11
C SER A 41 24.79 -4.87 11.93
N MET A 42 24.28 -3.66 12.15
CA MET A 42 24.96 -2.63 12.93
C MET A 42 25.03 -2.98 14.42
N THR A 43 23.94 -3.43 15.02
CA THR A 43 23.94 -3.83 16.44
C THR A 43 24.83 -5.04 16.69
N LYS A 44 24.85 -6.02 15.77
CA LYS A 44 25.81 -7.14 15.83
C LYS A 44 27.27 -6.69 15.71
N ALA A 45 27.53 -5.59 15.01
CA ALA A 45 28.85 -4.98 14.93
C ALA A 45 29.20 -4.12 16.16
N GLY A 46 28.33 -4.05 17.18
CA GLY A 46 28.54 -3.29 18.41
C GLY A 46 28.26 -1.79 18.26
N VAL A 47 27.61 -1.37 17.17
CA VAL A 47 27.17 0.02 17.00
C VAL A 47 26.01 0.30 17.96
N SER A 48 26.04 1.46 18.63
CA SER A 48 24.96 1.87 19.53
C SER A 48 23.63 2.04 18.78
N ILE A 49 22.51 1.93 19.50
CA ILE A 49 21.16 2.11 18.95
C ILE A 49 21.00 3.50 18.32
N LEU A 50 21.46 4.55 18.99
CA LEU A 50 21.38 5.93 18.49
C LEU A 50 22.18 6.15 17.20
N GLU A 51 23.41 5.63 17.12
CA GLU A 51 24.22 5.76 15.91
C GLU A 51 23.66 4.89 14.78
N SER A 52 23.12 3.70 15.11
CA SER A 52 22.41 2.84 14.14
C SER A 52 21.19 3.54 13.55
N LEU A 53 20.38 4.20 14.38
CA LEU A 53 19.23 4.99 13.93
C LEU A 53 19.64 6.15 13.01
N LYS A 54 20.73 6.84 13.34
CA LYS A 54 21.29 7.91 12.50
C LYS A 54 21.75 7.38 11.14
N MET A 55 22.50 6.27 11.10
CA MET A 55 22.90 5.64 9.84
C MET A 55 21.69 5.18 9.01
N LEU A 56 20.65 4.63 9.64
CA LEU A 56 19.42 4.24 8.94
C LEU A 56 18.69 5.43 8.34
N CYS A 57 18.67 6.58 9.01
CA CYS A 57 18.11 7.81 8.45
C CYS A 57 18.83 8.21 7.15
N GLU A 58 20.16 8.10 7.13
CA GLU A 58 21.00 8.47 5.98
C GLU A 58 20.89 7.45 4.82
N GLN A 59 20.71 6.17 5.15
CA GLN A 59 20.63 5.07 4.15
C GLN A 59 19.23 4.84 3.59
N THR A 60 18.18 5.33 4.25
CA THR A 60 16.80 5.10 3.83
C THR A 60 16.42 6.00 2.66
N GLU A 61 16.03 5.39 1.54
CA GLU A 61 15.55 6.12 0.35
C GLU A 61 14.11 6.67 0.52
N ASN A 62 13.29 6.03 1.35
CA ASN A 62 11.90 6.47 1.56
C ASN A 62 11.84 7.65 2.55
N LYS A 63 11.53 8.85 2.07
CA LYS A 63 11.39 10.07 2.89
C LYS A 63 10.50 9.91 4.11
N ARG A 64 9.34 9.25 4.00
CA ARG A 64 8.42 9.06 5.16
C ARG A 64 9.01 8.15 6.22
N LEU A 65 9.73 7.10 5.80
CA LEU A 65 10.45 6.24 6.74
C LEU A 65 11.62 6.99 7.36
N GLN A 66 12.36 7.78 6.57
CA GLN A 66 13.45 8.62 7.06
C GLN A 66 12.96 9.63 8.11
N ASP A 67 11.86 10.34 7.86
CA ASP A 67 11.34 11.33 8.80
C ASP A 67 10.86 10.68 10.10
N ALA A 68 10.15 9.55 10.01
CA ALA A 68 9.78 8.78 11.19
C ALA A 68 11.00 8.25 11.96
N LEU A 69 12.06 7.79 11.27
CA LEU A 69 13.31 7.38 11.92
C LEU A 69 14.03 8.54 12.62
N LYS A 70 13.98 9.76 12.05
CA LYS A 70 14.54 10.95 12.71
C LYS A 70 13.78 11.27 14.00
N GLU A 71 12.46 11.23 13.96
CA GLU A 71 11.61 11.46 15.14
C GLU A 71 11.85 10.38 16.20
N VAL A 72 11.86 9.10 15.81
CA VAL A 72 12.22 7.99 16.70
C VAL A 72 13.59 8.20 17.35
N ARG A 73 14.61 8.60 16.58
CA ARG A 73 15.94 8.87 17.12
C ARG A 73 15.92 9.97 18.17
N ILE A 74 15.17 11.05 17.93
CA ILE A 74 15.04 12.17 18.87
C ILE A 74 14.34 11.71 20.16
N SER A 75 13.30 10.89 20.07
CA SER A 75 12.61 10.35 21.25
C SER A 75 13.50 9.41 22.06
N VAL A 76 14.25 8.52 21.40
CA VAL A 76 15.23 7.64 22.05
C VAL A 76 16.36 8.46 22.69
N GLU A 77 16.81 9.55 22.07
CA GLU A 77 17.81 10.46 22.63
C GLU A 77 17.31 11.16 23.91
N LYS A 78 16.00 11.41 24.01
CA LYS A 78 15.35 11.93 25.22
C LYS A 78 15.14 10.87 26.31
N GLY A 79 15.44 9.60 26.03
CA GLY A 79 15.34 8.49 26.97
C GLY A 79 14.06 7.67 26.87
N GLU A 80 13.24 7.88 25.84
CA GLU A 80 12.12 6.97 25.55
C GLU A 80 12.63 5.63 25.00
N THR A 81 11.83 4.58 25.18
CA THR A 81 12.17 3.26 24.62
C THR A 81 12.06 3.30 23.10
N LEU A 82 12.82 2.42 22.42
CA LEU A 82 12.74 2.30 20.97
C LEU A 82 11.33 1.89 20.54
N ALA A 83 10.70 0.98 21.29
CA ALA A 83 9.36 0.52 21.00
C ALA A 83 8.31 1.64 21.11
N ASP A 84 8.34 2.42 22.20
CA ASP A 84 7.38 3.51 22.41
C ASP A 84 7.55 4.60 21.34
N SER A 85 8.79 4.96 21.05
CA SER A 85 9.12 5.93 19.99
C SER A 85 8.57 5.47 18.63
N MET A 86 8.68 4.18 18.31
CA MET A 86 8.11 3.63 17.07
C MET A 86 6.58 3.58 17.09
N ALA A 87 5.96 3.42 18.27
CA ALA A 87 4.51 3.38 18.42
C ALA A 87 3.83 4.71 18.05
N GLU A 88 4.54 5.83 18.16
CA GLU A 88 4.06 7.16 17.76
C GLU A 88 3.82 7.28 16.24
N HIS A 89 4.40 6.37 15.44
CA HIS A 89 4.26 6.37 13.97
C HIS A 89 3.58 5.10 13.44
N PRO A 90 2.30 4.84 13.77
CA PRO A 90 1.61 3.58 13.42
C PRO A 90 1.39 3.39 11.91
N LYS A 91 1.48 4.46 11.12
CA LYS A 91 1.39 4.40 9.65
C LYS A 91 2.69 3.96 8.97
N VAL A 92 3.81 4.05 9.69
CA VAL A 92 5.14 3.67 9.23
C VAL A 92 5.55 2.34 9.85
N PHE A 93 5.40 2.20 11.17
CA PHE A 93 5.75 1.00 11.91
C PHE A 93 4.48 0.22 12.26
N PRO A 94 4.28 -0.97 11.66
CA PRO A 94 3.13 -1.81 11.99
C PRO A 94 3.17 -2.27 13.44
N ALA A 95 2.00 -2.47 14.07
CA ALA A 95 1.90 -2.89 15.47
C ALA A 95 2.70 -4.18 15.79
N ILE A 96 2.76 -5.14 14.86
CA ILE A 96 3.56 -6.36 15.03
C ILE A 96 5.05 -6.08 15.21
N MET A 97 5.57 -5.06 14.52
CA MET A 97 6.96 -4.65 14.62
C MET A 97 7.22 -3.99 15.98
N VAL A 98 6.37 -3.05 16.38
CA VAL A 98 6.45 -2.37 17.69
C VAL A 98 6.44 -3.38 18.84
N ASN A 99 5.49 -4.32 18.83
CA ASN A 99 5.36 -5.31 19.90
C ASN A 99 6.58 -6.26 19.99
N MET A 100 7.15 -6.64 18.85
CA MET A 100 8.35 -7.49 18.82
C MET A 100 9.58 -6.74 19.30
N VAL A 101 9.72 -5.46 18.92
CA VAL A 101 10.79 -4.59 19.42
C VAL A 101 10.65 -4.38 20.92
N ALA A 102 9.45 -4.10 21.43
CA ALA A 102 9.17 -3.99 22.87
C ALA A 102 9.60 -5.25 23.64
N ALA A 103 9.23 -6.43 23.13
CA ALA A 103 9.63 -7.69 23.73
C ALA A 103 11.16 -7.87 23.72
N GLY A 104 11.82 -7.54 22.60
CA GLY A 104 13.27 -7.65 22.44
C GLY A 104 14.06 -6.65 23.29
N GLU A 105 13.54 -5.44 23.45
CA GLU A 105 14.12 -4.40 24.29
C GLU A 105 14.02 -4.78 25.77
N ALA A 106 12.85 -5.27 26.21
CA ALA A 106 12.66 -5.75 27.58
C ALA A 106 13.50 -6.99 27.92
N SER A 107 13.74 -7.88 26.95
CA SER A 107 14.55 -9.10 27.15
C SER A 107 16.04 -8.93 26.83
N GLY A 108 16.47 -7.73 26.41
CA GLY A 108 17.86 -7.47 26.01
C GLY A 108 18.30 -8.26 24.76
N SER A 109 17.36 -8.69 23.92
CA SER A 109 17.62 -9.47 22.71
C SER A 109 17.05 -8.78 21.47
N LEU A 110 17.39 -7.51 21.29
CA LEU A 110 16.87 -6.65 20.23
C LEU A 110 17.27 -7.15 18.84
N GLU A 111 18.45 -7.72 18.68
CA GLU A 111 18.94 -8.29 17.42
C GLU A 111 18.05 -9.43 16.95
N THR A 112 17.66 -10.30 17.88
CA THR A 112 16.79 -11.44 17.58
C THR A 112 15.37 -10.98 17.27
N ALA A 113 14.87 -9.96 17.96
CA ALA A 113 13.57 -9.37 17.70
C ALA A 113 13.50 -8.73 16.30
N LEU A 114 14.48 -7.89 15.95
CA LEU A 114 14.53 -7.22 14.64
C LEU A 114 14.70 -8.20 13.48
N ASP A 115 15.50 -9.26 13.64
CA ASP A 115 15.64 -10.31 12.63
C ASP A 115 14.31 -11.06 12.41
N ARG A 116 13.60 -11.39 13.50
CA ARG A 116 12.25 -11.98 13.43
C ARG A 116 11.24 -11.04 12.76
N VAL A 117 11.30 -9.74 13.05
CA VAL A 117 10.46 -8.75 12.38
C VAL A 117 10.73 -8.74 10.87
N ALA A 118 11.99 -8.72 10.44
CA ALA A 118 12.35 -8.73 9.03
C ALA A 118 11.77 -9.97 8.31
N VAL A 119 11.93 -11.14 8.90
CA VAL A 119 11.39 -12.40 8.36
C VAL A 119 9.86 -12.39 8.31
N GLN A 120 9.20 -11.87 9.35
CA GLN A 120 7.74 -11.81 9.43
C GLN A 120 7.15 -10.86 8.39
N LEU A 121 7.79 -9.70 8.19
CA LEU A 121 7.42 -8.72 7.18
C LEU A 121 7.54 -9.29 5.77
N GLU A 122 8.64 -9.98 5.46
CA GLU A 122 8.87 -10.65 4.17
C GLU A 122 7.83 -11.76 3.91
N LYS A 123 7.56 -12.60 4.91
CA LYS A 123 6.54 -13.67 4.81
C LYS A 123 5.15 -13.11 4.58
N SER A 124 4.75 -12.10 5.34
CA SER A 124 3.42 -11.49 5.23
C SER A 124 3.19 -10.91 3.83
N HIS A 125 4.21 -10.22 3.27
CA HIS A 125 4.13 -9.71 1.91
C HIS A 125 4.08 -10.79 0.84
N LYS A 126 4.85 -11.88 1.00
CA LYS A 126 4.83 -13.00 0.06
C LYS A 126 3.44 -13.65 0.04
N THR A 127 2.83 -13.89 1.20
CA THR A 127 1.50 -14.49 1.31
C THR A 127 0.42 -13.61 0.70
N GLN A 128 0.41 -12.30 1.03
CA GLN A 128 -0.55 -11.36 0.45
C GLN A 128 -0.42 -11.25 -1.07
N ALA A 129 0.81 -11.27 -1.59
CA ALA A 129 1.06 -11.26 -3.03
C ALA A 129 0.54 -12.53 -3.71
N MET A 130 0.69 -13.70 -3.08
CA MET A 130 0.15 -14.96 -3.60
C MET A 130 -1.38 -14.96 -3.65
N VAL A 131 -2.04 -14.50 -2.59
CA VAL A 131 -3.50 -14.38 -2.54
C VAL A 131 -4.00 -13.42 -3.62
N LYS A 132 -3.38 -12.24 -3.76
CA LYS A 132 -3.76 -11.26 -4.78
C LYS A 132 -3.62 -11.81 -6.20
N LYS A 133 -2.58 -12.61 -6.46
CA LYS A 133 -2.40 -13.29 -7.75
C LYS A 133 -3.46 -14.36 -7.99
N ALA A 134 -3.83 -15.14 -6.97
CA ALA A 134 -4.85 -16.18 -7.08
C ALA A 134 -6.26 -15.60 -7.34
N MET A 135 -6.56 -14.39 -6.84
CA MET A 135 -7.86 -13.73 -7.02
C MET A 135 -8.13 -13.20 -8.43
N ILE A 136 -7.10 -13.05 -9.27
CA ILE A 136 -7.25 -12.50 -10.63
C ILE A 136 -8.18 -13.37 -11.49
N TYR A 137 -8.02 -14.69 -11.47
CA TYR A 137 -8.83 -15.58 -12.28
C TYR A 137 -10.31 -15.61 -11.83
N PRO A 138 -10.63 -15.81 -10.53
CA PRO A 138 -12.01 -15.70 -10.04
C PRO A 138 -12.69 -14.38 -10.42
N ILE A 139 -12.00 -13.25 -10.26
CA ILE A 139 -12.55 -11.93 -10.61
C ILE A 139 -12.83 -11.85 -12.11
N ALA A 140 -11.89 -12.30 -12.96
CA ALA A 140 -12.08 -12.29 -14.41
C ALA A 140 -13.29 -13.13 -14.84
N VAL A 141 -13.45 -14.33 -14.27
CA VAL A 141 -14.61 -15.20 -14.55
C VAL A 141 -15.91 -14.56 -14.06
N CYS A 142 -15.93 -13.97 -12.87
CA CYS A 142 -17.11 -13.25 -12.36
C CYS A 142 -17.52 -12.09 -13.29
N VAL A 143 -16.55 -11.31 -13.78
CA VAL A 143 -16.84 -10.21 -14.71
C VAL A 143 -17.47 -10.73 -16.00
N VAL A 144 -16.92 -11.79 -16.60
CA VAL A 144 -17.49 -12.40 -17.82
C VAL A 144 -18.89 -12.96 -17.55
N ALA A 145 -19.10 -13.64 -16.43
CA ALA A 145 -20.41 -14.19 -16.06
C ALA A 145 -21.48 -13.07 -15.92
N ILE A 146 -21.12 -11.95 -15.29
CA ILE A 146 -22.00 -10.78 -15.17
C ILE A 146 -22.33 -10.23 -16.56
N ILE A 147 -21.33 -10.06 -17.44
CA ILE A 147 -21.54 -9.56 -18.81
C ILE A 147 -22.49 -10.48 -19.58
N VAL A 148 -22.27 -11.80 -19.55
CA VAL A 148 -23.14 -12.77 -20.24
C VAL A 148 -24.56 -12.71 -19.70
N THR A 149 -24.73 -12.61 -18.38
CA THR A 149 -26.05 -12.50 -17.75
C THR A 149 -26.78 -11.24 -18.21
N VAL A 150 -26.12 -10.08 -18.21
CA VAL A 150 -26.71 -8.81 -18.67
C VAL A 150 -27.11 -8.89 -20.14
N VAL A 151 -26.25 -9.46 -21.01
CA VAL A 151 -26.56 -9.63 -22.44
C VAL A 151 -27.78 -10.55 -22.63
N MET A 152 -27.87 -11.63 -21.85
CA MET A 152 -29.01 -12.54 -21.89
C MET A 152 -30.30 -11.82 -21.51
N LEU A 153 -30.32 -11.04 -20.42
CA LEU A 153 -31.51 -10.30 -19.99
C LEU A 153 -31.95 -9.26 -21.04
N VAL A 154 -31.01 -8.48 -21.59
CA VAL A 154 -31.33 -7.36 -22.51
C VAL A 154 -31.68 -7.82 -23.92
N LYS A 155 -31.13 -8.94 -24.42
CA LYS A 155 -31.32 -9.37 -25.80
C LYS A 155 -32.21 -10.59 -25.95
N VAL A 156 -32.08 -11.56 -25.05
CA VAL A 156 -32.71 -12.87 -25.20
C VAL A 156 -34.15 -12.83 -24.69
N ILE A 157 -34.41 -12.24 -23.53
CA ILE A 157 -35.77 -12.12 -22.96
C ILE A 157 -36.74 -11.38 -23.91
N PRO A 158 -36.45 -10.16 -24.42
CA PRO A 158 -37.40 -9.47 -25.31
C PRO A 158 -37.61 -10.23 -26.62
N SER A 159 -36.58 -10.90 -27.15
CA SER A 159 -36.74 -11.75 -28.33
C SER A 159 -37.68 -12.93 -28.08
N TYR A 160 -37.76 -13.45 -26.85
CA TYR A 160 -38.76 -14.46 -26.51
C TYR A 160 -40.17 -13.86 -26.47
N GLU A 161 -40.35 -12.68 -25.88
CA GLU A 161 -41.65 -11.97 -25.89
C GLU A 161 -42.15 -11.71 -27.33
N ASP A 162 -41.27 -11.25 -28.21
CA ASP A 162 -41.56 -11.04 -29.64
C ASP A 162 -41.96 -12.33 -30.35
N MET A 163 -41.40 -13.48 -29.95
CA MET A 163 -41.78 -14.79 -30.50
C MET A 163 -43.14 -15.26 -29.97
N PHE A 164 -43.44 -15.03 -28.69
CA PHE A 164 -44.72 -15.43 -28.09
C PHE A 164 -45.90 -14.58 -28.60
N THR A 165 -45.69 -13.28 -28.84
CA THR A 165 -46.72 -12.40 -29.42
C THR A 165 -47.10 -12.79 -30.85
N GLN A 166 -46.18 -13.39 -31.61
CA GLN A 166 -46.44 -13.88 -32.98
C GLN A 166 -47.18 -15.24 -33.01
N LEU A 167 -47.21 -15.97 -31.89
CA LEU A 167 -47.79 -17.31 -31.77
C LEU A 167 -49.22 -17.32 -31.18
N ASP A 168 -49.83 -16.15 -30.93
CA ASP A 168 -51.21 -15.95 -30.43
C ASP A 168 -51.61 -16.88 -29.27
N THR A 169 -50.68 -17.10 -28.34
CA THR A 169 -50.89 -17.94 -27.14
C THR A 169 -50.45 -17.19 -25.89
N GLU A 170 -51.35 -17.13 -24.91
CA GLU A 170 -51.15 -16.41 -23.65
C GLU A 170 -49.93 -16.96 -22.89
N LEU A 171 -49.10 -16.04 -22.42
CA LEU A 171 -47.91 -16.35 -21.61
C LEU A 171 -48.35 -17.19 -20.38
N PRO A 172 -47.76 -18.38 -20.17
CA PRO A 172 -48.06 -19.21 -19.00
C PRO A 172 -47.90 -18.42 -17.70
N TRP A 173 -48.75 -18.67 -16.71
CA TRP A 173 -48.82 -17.92 -15.44
C TRP A 173 -47.48 -17.65 -14.72
N ILE A 174 -46.45 -18.48 -14.95
CA ILE A 174 -45.12 -18.34 -14.36
C ILE A 174 -44.31 -17.18 -14.95
N THR A 175 -44.52 -16.79 -16.22
CA THR A 175 -43.82 -15.64 -16.83
C THR A 175 -44.47 -14.31 -16.47
N GLN A 176 -45.78 -14.25 -16.27
CA GLN A 176 -46.47 -13.04 -15.77
C GLN A 176 -45.96 -12.62 -14.38
N PHE A 177 -45.74 -13.61 -13.49
CA PHE A 177 -45.23 -13.36 -12.14
C PHE A 177 -43.82 -12.73 -12.12
N LEU A 178 -42.97 -13.02 -13.11
CA LEU A 178 -41.62 -12.47 -13.21
C LEU A 178 -41.61 -11.01 -13.70
N CYS A 179 -42.50 -10.65 -14.64
CA CYS A 179 -42.66 -9.28 -15.11
C CYS A 179 -43.29 -8.35 -14.05
N GLU A 180 -44.20 -8.85 -13.22
CA GLU A 180 -44.82 -8.09 -12.11
C GLU A 180 -43.78 -7.61 -11.07
N PHE A 181 -42.67 -8.34 -10.91
CA PHE A 181 -41.64 -8.04 -9.91
C PHE A 181 -40.56 -7.06 -10.41
N GLU A 182 -40.62 -6.62 -11.67
CA GLU A 182 -39.64 -5.68 -12.25
C GLU A 182 -40.12 -4.22 -12.06
N PRO A 183 -39.50 -3.42 -11.16
CA PRO A 183 -40.07 -2.15 -10.71
C PRO A 183 -39.86 -0.95 -11.66
N TRP A 184 -39.61 -1.18 -12.96
CA TRP A 184 -39.22 -0.13 -13.92
C TRP A 184 -40.05 -0.10 -15.22
N ASN A 185 -41.31 -0.55 -15.22
CA ASN A 185 -42.17 -0.46 -16.40
C ASN A 185 -43.26 0.62 -16.24
N TYR A 186 -43.00 1.81 -16.80
CA TYR A 186 -44.00 2.80 -17.26
C TYR A 186 -43.75 3.14 -18.73
#